data_AF-A0A3D0Y3Q3-F1
#
_entry.id   AF-A0A3D0Y3Q3-F1
#
_cell.length_a   1.000
_cell.length_b   1.000
_cell.length_c   1.000
_cell.angle_alpha   90.00
_cell.angle_beta   90.00
_cell.angle_gamma   90.00
#
_symmetry.space_group_name_H-M   'P 1'
#
loop_
_entity.id
_entity.type
_entity.pdbx_description
1 polymer ?
#
loop_
_entity_poly.entity_id
_entity_poly.type
_entity_poly.pdbx_seq_one_letter_code
_entity_poly.pdbx_strand_id
1 'polypeptide(L)' 'MIPANSIKQHTTLRDSNGNYRIYFVYEEGNGFNFECWDCRDGSSNCSRKVGEANLSQQEAIQTYEDHLKSWESN' A
#
# COMPACT_ATOMS: atom_id res chain seq x y z
N MET A 1 7.91 6.05 4.49
CA MET A 1 7.59 6.19 5.91
C MET A 1 6.29 5.44 6.14
N ILE A 2 6.22 4.52 7.10
CA ILE A 2 4.99 3.78 7.39
C ILE A 2 4.16 4.66 8.35
N PRO A 3 2.89 4.96 8.05
CA PRO A 3 2.03 5.71 8.97
C PRO A 3 1.86 4.96 10.30
N ALA A 4 2.07 5.62 11.43
CA ALA A 4 1.98 5.00 12.76
C ALA A 4 0.58 4.44 13.08
N ASN A 5 -0.47 4.99 12.45
CA ASN A 5 -1.86 4.57 12.62
C ASN A 5 -2.31 3.57 11.55
N SER A 6 -1.40 2.73 11.06
CA SER A 6 -1.73 1.71 10.06
C SER A 6 -2.53 0.58 10.70
N ILE A 7 -3.72 0.31 10.15
CA ILE A 7 -4.58 -0.81 10.56
C ILE A 7 -4.36 -2.04 9.68
N LYS A 8 -3.80 -1.87 8.49
CA LYS A 8 -3.40 -2.95 7.60
C LYS A 8 -2.12 -2.56 6.89
N GLN A 9 -1.18 -3.50 6.81
CA GLN A 9 0.09 -3.30 6.11
C GLN A 9 0.48 -4.61 5.44
N HIS A 10 1.02 -4.51 4.22
CA HIS A 10 1.62 -5.65 3.54
C HIS A 10 2.81 -5.21 2.69
N THR A 11 3.88 -5.99 2.75
CA THR A 11 5.06 -5.84 1.89
C THR A 11 5.16 -7.09 1.04
N THR A 12 5.09 -6.94 -0.28
CA THR A 12 5.13 -8.10 -1.18
C THR A 12 6.52 -8.71 -1.22
N LEU A 13 6.60 -9.93 -1.75
CA LEU A 13 7.87 -10.48 -2.20
C LEU A 13 8.48 -9.59 -3.28
N ARG A 14 9.81 -9.67 -3.39
CA ARG A 14 10.58 -8.99 -4.45
C ARG A 14 10.44 -9.78 -5.75
N ASP A 15 10.26 -9.06 -6.87
CA ASP A 15 10.33 -9.63 -8.20
C ASP A 15 11.80 -9.93 -8.60
N SER A 16 11.99 -10.53 -9.79
CA SER A 16 13.32 -10.86 -10.33
C SER A 16 14.22 -9.64 -10.58
N ASN A 17 13.65 -8.43 -10.61
CA ASN A 17 14.36 -7.16 -10.74
C ASN A 17 14.58 -6.48 -9.37
N GLY A 18 14.17 -7.12 -8.27
CA GLY A 18 14.22 -6.55 -6.92
C GLY A 18 13.12 -5.54 -6.61
N ASN A 19 12.14 -5.34 -7.49
CA ASN A 19 11.02 -4.46 -7.19
C ASN A 19 10.05 -5.13 -6.22
N TYR A 20 9.45 -4.36 -5.34
CA TYR A 20 8.41 -4.82 -4.44
C TYR A 20 7.45 -3.67 -4.14
N ARG A 21 6.28 -4.01 -3.61
CA ARG A 21 5.29 -3.01 -3.22
C ARG A 21 5.01 -3.07 -1.73
N ILE A 22 4.74 -1.90 -1.18
CA ILE A 22 4.26 -1.75 0.19
C ILE A 22 2.87 -1.15 0.13
N TYR A 23 1.93 -1.81 0.78
CA TYR A 23 0.54 -1.42 0.87
C TYR A 23 0.21 -1.05 2.32
N PHE A 24 -0.54 0.01 2.53
CA PHE A 24 -1.01 0.38 3.86
C PHE A 24 -2.42 0.95 3.81
N VAL A 25 -3.19 0.62 4.83
CA VAL A 25 -4.44 1.26 5.21
C VAL A 25 -4.24 1.87 6.57
N TYR A 26 -4.52 3.16 6.71
CA TYR A 26 -4.32 3.89 7.95
C TYR A 26 -5.44 4.90 8.20
N GLU A 27 -5.68 5.19 9.47
CA GLU A 27 -6.66 6.20 9.90
C GLU A 27 -6.02 7.59 9.89
N GLU A 28 -6.72 8.56 9.30
CA GLU A 28 -6.33 9.97 9.30
C GLU A 28 -7.57 10.87 9.43
N GLY A 29 -7.57 11.74 10.45
CA GLY A 29 -8.70 12.61 10.72
C GLY A 29 -9.98 11.82 11.03
N ASN A 30 -11.00 11.98 10.20
CA ASN A 30 -12.30 11.29 10.34
C ASN A 30 -12.49 10.16 9.32
N GLY A 31 -11.42 9.74 8.62
CA GLY A 31 -11.51 8.77 7.54
C GLY A 31 -10.32 7.81 7.49
N PHE A 32 -10.37 6.91 6.52
CA PHE A 32 -9.32 5.94 6.25
C PHE A 32 -8.70 6.21 4.90
N ASN A 33 -7.39 6.02 4.83
CA ASN A 33 -6.62 6.19 3.63
C ASN A 33 -6.01 4.85 3.21
N PHE A 34 -5.93 4.65 1.91
CA PHE A 34 -5.18 3.56 1.30
C PHE A 34 -4.00 4.13 0.51
N GLU A 35 -2.83 3.51 0.67
CA GLU A 35 -1.66 3.84 -0.13
C GLU A 35 -0.93 2.58 -0.60
N CYS A 36 -0.44 2.66 -1.83
CA CYS A 36 0.47 1.68 -2.42
C CYS A 36 1.75 2.40 -2.86
N TRP A 37 2.90 1.85 -2.48
CA TRP A 37 4.22 2.38 -2.78
C TRP A 37 5.01 1.35 -3.58
N ASP A 38 5.62 1.81 -4.67
CA ASP A 38 6.52 1.03 -5.51
C ASP A 38 7.95 1.28 -5.04
N CYS A 39 8.65 0.21 -4.69
CA CYS A 39 10.00 0.23 -4.16
C CYS A 39 10.91 -0.62 -5.04
N ARG A 40 12.16 -0.21 -5.19
CA ARG A 40 13.19 -0.93 -5.96
C ARG A 40 14.36 -1.29 -5.07
N ASP A 41 14.82 -2.53 -5.16
CA ASP A 41 16.02 -2.95 -4.44
C ASP A 41 17.24 -2.13 -4.88
N GLY A 42 18.13 -1.83 -3.93
CA GLY A 42 19.28 -0.93 -4.16
C GLY A 42 18.95 0.57 -4.21
N SER A 43 17.67 0.95 -4.08
CA SER A 43 17.24 2.35 -3.96
C SER A 43 16.51 2.54 -2.62
N SER A 44 16.96 3.50 -1.81
CA SER A 44 16.23 3.92 -0.60
C SER A 44 14.90 4.64 -0.92
N ASN A 45 14.58 4.81 -2.20
CA ASN A 45 13.44 5.58 -2.68
C ASN A 45 12.30 4.64 -3.07
N CYS A 46 11.29 4.58 -2.21
CA CYS A 46 9.97 4.14 -2.59
C CYS A 46 9.18 5.35 -3.10
N SER A 47 8.39 5.18 -4.15
CA SER A 47 7.48 6.22 -4.67
C SER A 47 6.03 5.81 -4.47
N ARG A 48 5.19 6.73 -3.99
CA ARG A 48 3.74 6.52 -3.90
C ARG A 48 3.18 6.30 -5.30
N LYS A 49 2.59 5.13 -5.53
CA LYS A 49 2.01 4.71 -6.81
C LYS A 49 0.51 4.96 -6.88
N VAL A 50 -0.18 4.68 -5.78
CA VAL A 50 -1.63 4.88 -5.64
C VAL A 50 -1.91 5.46 -4.25
N GLY A 51 -2.91 6.33 -4.18
CA GLY A 51 -3.34 6.96 -2.95
C GLY A 51 -4.81 7.32 -3.01
N GLU A 52 -5.60 6.73 -2.13
CA GLU A 52 -7.01 7.08 -1.93
C GLU A 52 -7.19 7.52 -0.47
N ALA A 53 -8.01 8.54 -0.26
CA ALA A 53 -8.16 9.18 1.04
C ALA A 53 -9.62 9.44 1.39
N ASN A 54 -9.90 9.61 2.68
CA ASN A 54 -11.24 9.86 3.22
C ASN A 54 -12.27 8.77 2.87
N LEU A 55 -11.82 7.51 2.80
CA LEU A 55 -12.68 6.35 2.61
C LEU A 55 -13.28 5.90 3.94
N SER A 56 -14.37 5.13 3.90
CA SER A 56 -14.73 4.30 5.04
C SER A 56 -13.68 3.21 5.27
N GLN A 57 -13.63 2.66 6.49
CA GLN A 57 -12.69 1.57 6.81
C GLN A 57 -12.84 0.38 5.86
N GLN A 58 -14.09 0.01 5.55
CA GLN A 58 -14.37 -1.13 4.67
C GLN A 58 -13.92 -0.86 3.23
N GLU A 59 -14.18 0.34 2.70
CA GLU A 59 -13.72 0.73 1.36
C GLU A 59 -12.19 0.72 1.28
N ALA A 60 -11.50 1.34 2.25
CA ALA A 60 -10.04 1.37 2.25
C ALA A 60 -9.41 -0.03 2.30
N ILE A 61 -10.01 -0.94 3.09
CA ILE A 61 -9.60 -2.34 3.15
C ILE A 61 -9.87 -3.06 1.82
N GLN A 62 -11.04 -2.85 1.20
CA GLN A 62 -11.37 -3.48 -0.08
C GLN A 62 -10.43 -3.01 -1.20
N THR A 63 -10.19 -1.69 -1.30
CA THR A 63 -9.23 -1.11 -2.25
C THR A 63 -7.84 -1.72 -2.05
N TYR A 64 -7.40 -1.89 -0.80
CA TYR A 64 -6.16 -2.59 -0.48
C TYR A 64 -6.14 -4.03 -1.03
N GLU A 65 -7.20 -4.80 -0.82
CA GLU A 65 -7.27 -6.21 -1.23
C GLU A 65 -7.28 -6.36 -2.75
N ASP A 66 -8.02 -5.50 -3.45
CA ASP A 66 -8.10 -5.49 -4.90
C ASP A 66 -6.73 -5.18 -5.53
N HIS A 67 -6.03 -4.18 -4.99
CA HIS A 67 -4.71 -3.79 -5.46
C HIS A 67 -3.61 -4.82 -5.14
N LEU A 68 -3.68 -5.50 -3.99
CA LEU A 68 -2.76 -6.58 -3.65
C LEU A 68 -2.98 -7.77 -4.59
N LYS A 69 -4.24 -8.21 -4.75
CA LYS A 69 -4.59 -9.34 -5.61
C LYS A 69 -4.20 -9.10 -7.07
N SER A 70 -4.39 -7.87 -7.56
CA SER A 70 -3.97 -7.49 -8.93
C SER A 70 -2.46 -7.63 -9.12
N TRP A 71 -1.64 -7.32 -8.11
CA TRP A 71 -0.19 -7.52 -8.18
C TRP A 71 0.19 -8.99 -8.13
N GLU A 72 -0.36 -9.75 -7.18
CA GLU A 72 -0.02 -11.17 -7.00
C GLU A 72 -0.50 -12.07 -8.15
N SER A 73 -1.44 -11.59 -8.97
CA SER A 73 -1.94 -12.31 -10.13
C SER A 73 -1.18 -12.01 -11.44
N ASN A 74 -0.21 -11.09 -11.41
CA ASN A 74 0.67 -10.75 -12.55
C ASN A 74 2.04 -11.39 -12.39
#